data_AF-A0A812SUN6-F1
#
_entry.id   AF-A0A812SUN6-F1
#
_cell.length_a   1.000
_cell.length_b   1.000
_cell.length_c   1.000
_cell.angle_alpha   90.00
_cell.angle_beta   90.00
_cell.angle_gamma   90.00
#
_symmetry.space_group_name_H-M   'P 1'
#
loop_
_entity.id
_entity.type
_entity.pdbx_description
1 polymer ?
#
loop_
_entity_poly.entity_id
_entity_poly.type
_entity_poly.pdbx_seq_one_letter_code
_entity_poly.pdbx_strand_id
1 'polypeptide(L)'
;MAKKTTKKKKSLQLQRQTTKATGKNKKTVVPPKQKAIYSRTSSKANIAGDSSGRQMRAGLAAAKNLGGGQSSLKRVSECVSGMLPLAQRKKLQSLLDGSYSHVFVESLRALGRKATGIEEVYEAAKKSKTNVVVADLPCVFSLSATPAEAFQRRVMAAVQEFERDVIVNRLQEGLQAKAKKLQTQGKNNNKVNGRKSYLEKLLQNDSRNMKSKIKALTALCKDRKQGKFGFRELAVKATKVLALKKGAMGKDAAVTLSQQL
;
A
#
# COMPACT_ATOMS: atom_id res chain seq x y z
N MET A 1 13.05 -10.89 -110.31
CA MET A 1 14.26 -11.73 -110.44
C MET A 1 14.93 -11.86 -109.07
N ALA A 2 15.48 -13.04 -108.80
CA ALA A 2 15.83 -13.57 -107.49
C ALA A 2 16.94 -12.81 -106.73
N LYS A 3 16.89 -12.87 -105.40
CA LYS A 3 17.92 -13.55 -104.59
C LYS A 3 17.46 -13.75 -103.14
N LYS A 4 17.34 -15.03 -102.77
CA LYS A 4 17.28 -15.54 -101.40
C LYS A 4 18.63 -15.31 -100.73
N THR A 5 18.64 -14.87 -99.49
CA THR A 5 19.77 -15.11 -98.56
C THR A 5 19.24 -15.53 -97.19
N THR A 6 19.74 -16.69 -96.79
CA THR A 6 19.42 -17.52 -95.63
C THR A 6 20.41 -17.28 -94.49
N LYS A 7 20.05 -17.76 -93.29
CA LYS A 7 20.83 -17.93 -92.04
C LYS A 7 20.88 -16.67 -91.15
N LYS A 8 20.75 -16.74 -89.83
CA LYS A 8 21.02 -17.83 -88.87
C LYS A 8 20.25 -17.53 -87.57
N LYS A 9 19.39 -18.43 -87.10
CA LYS A 9 18.77 -18.38 -85.75
C LYS A 9 19.89 -18.51 -84.70
N LYS A 10 20.13 -17.46 -83.91
CA LYS A 10 20.90 -17.54 -82.65
C LYS A 10 19.93 -17.81 -81.51
N SER A 11 20.02 -19.01 -80.95
CA SER A 11 19.35 -19.44 -79.72
C SER A 11 19.88 -18.64 -78.52
N LEU A 12 19.03 -17.85 -77.89
CA LEU A 12 19.27 -17.32 -76.55
C LEU A 12 19.20 -18.47 -75.54
N GLN A 13 20.34 -18.95 -75.06
CA GLN A 13 20.41 -19.78 -73.86
C GLN A 13 20.29 -18.87 -72.65
N LEU A 14 19.13 -18.90 -72.02
CA LEU A 14 18.83 -18.27 -70.74
C LEU A 14 19.55 -19.06 -69.63
N GLN A 15 20.75 -18.63 -69.25
CA GLN A 15 21.44 -19.18 -68.08
C GLN A 15 20.71 -18.76 -66.79
N ARG A 16 19.88 -19.67 -66.26
CA ARG A 16 19.36 -19.61 -64.89
C ARG A 16 20.53 -19.79 -63.92
N GLN A 17 21.06 -18.68 -63.41
CA GLN A 17 21.97 -18.71 -62.26
C GLN A 17 21.15 -18.98 -61.00
N THR A 18 21.29 -20.18 -60.46
CA THR A 18 20.76 -20.59 -59.17
C THR A 18 21.71 -20.14 -58.06
N THR A 19 21.51 -18.92 -57.56
CA THR A 19 22.19 -18.49 -56.32
C THR A 19 21.55 -19.20 -55.13
N LYS A 20 22.24 -20.24 -54.65
CA LYS A 20 21.95 -20.97 -53.41
C LYS A 20 21.93 -19.98 -52.23
N ALA A 21 20.73 -19.65 -51.75
CA ALA A 21 20.51 -18.95 -50.50
C ALA A 21 20.98 -19.83 -49.33
N THR A 22 22.18 -19.56 -48.83
CA THR A 22 22.71 -20.16 -47.59
C THR A 22 23.28 -19.05 -46.70
N GLY A 23 22.38 -18.19 -46.21
CA GLY A 23 22.64 -17.27 -45.13
C GLY A 23 21.59 -17.49 -44.05
N LYS A 24 21.90 -18.35 -43.06
CA LYS A 24 21.06 -18.58 -41.89
C LYS A 24 20.84 -17.25 -41.18
N ASN A 25 19.68 -16.65 -41.43
CA ASN A 25 19.21 -15.48 -40.68
C ASN A 25 18.99 -15.96 -39.24
N LYS A 26 19.99 -15.75 -38.37
CA LYS A 26 19.82 -15.92 -36.92
C LYS A 26 18.77 -14.90 -36.51
N LYS A 27 17.49 -15.32 -36.51
CA LYS A 27 16.44 -14.64 -35.75
C LYS A 27 17.01 -14.51 -34.35
N THR A 28 17.35 -13.29 -33.96
CA THR A 28 17.52 -12.93 -32.55
C THR A 28 16.16 -13.20 -31.92
N VAL A 29 16.00 -14.40 -31.36
CA VAL A 29 14.84 -14.76 -30.56
C VAL A 29 14.95 -13.89 -29.32
N VAL A 30 14.35 -12.70 -29.38
CA VAL A 30 14.14 -11.89 -28.18
C VAL A 30 13.34 -12.79 -27.25
N PRO A 31 13.87 -13.11 -26.04
CA PRO A 31 13.17 -14.00 -25.13
C PRO A 31 11.76 -13.45 -24.90
N PRO A 32 10.73 -14.31 -24.83
CA PRO A 32 9.37 -13.85 -24.65
C PRO A 32 9.29 -12.97 -23.40
N LYS A 33 8.94 -11.69 -23.58
CA LYS A 33 8.86 -10.70 -22.51
C LYS A 33 7.97 -11.26 -21.39
N GLN A 34 8.58 -11.48 -20.22
CA GLN A 34 7.91 -12.09 -19.08
C GLN A 34 6.67 -11.29 -18.66
N LYS A 35 5.69 -11.96 -18.04
CA LYS A 35 4.53 -11.31 -17.44
C LYS A 35 4.71 -11.28 -15.92
N ALA A 36 4.21 -10.25 -15.25
CA ALA A 36 4.32 -10.13 -13.80
C ALA A 36 2.98 -9.76 -13.16
N ILE A 37 2.78 -10.18 -11.91
CA ILE A 37 1.69 -9.73 -11.05
C ILE A 37 2.31 -8.94 -9.91
N TYR A 38 1.81 -7.74 -9.68
CA TYR A 38 2.26 -6.86 -8.61
C TYR A 38 1.19 -6.72 -7.54
N SER A 39 1.60 -6.92 -6.28
CA SER A 39 0.77 -6.68 -5.10
C SER A 39 1.49 -5.74 -4.14
N ARG A 40 0.73 -4.83 -3.55
CA ARG A 40 1.22 -3.85 -2.58
C ARG A 40 0.48 -3.96 -1.26
N THR A 41 1.24 -4.01 -0.18
CA THR A 41 0.72 -3.90 1.19
C THR A 41 1.35 -2.69 1.87
N SER A 42 0.60 -1.98 2.71
CA SER A 42 1.12 -0.80 3.41
C SER A 42 1.75 -1.12 4.77
N SER A 43 1.70 -2.38 5.21
CA SER A 43 2.21 -2.82 6.51
C SER A 43 2.74 -4.24 6.41
N LYS A 44 3.81 -4.52 7.16
CA LYS A 44 4.42 -5.85 7.23
C LYS A 44 3.44 -6.92 7.73
N ALA A 45 2.52 -6.53 8.61
CA ALA A 45 1.49 -7.42 9.14
C ALA A 45 0.58 -7.99 8.04
N ASN A 46 0.46 -7.30 6.89
CA ASN A 46 -0.45 -7.67 5.81
C ASN A 46 0.23 -8.47 4.69
N ILE A 47 1.55 -8.69 4.74
CA ILE A 47 2.31 -9.37 3.69
C ILE A 47 1.83 -10.83 3.52
N ALA A 48 1.65 -11.54 4.64
CA ALA A 48 1.14 -12.91 4.68
C ALA A 48 -0.38 -12.98 4.90
N GLY A 49 -1.06 -11.83 4.95
CA GLY A 49 -2.49 -11.75 5.19
C GLY A 49 -3.34 -11.82 3.92
N ASP A 50 -4.65 -11.90 4.12
CA ASP A 50 -5.65 -12.04 3.05
C ASP A 50 -5.56 -10.94 1.98
N SER A 51 -5.09 -9.75 2.34
CA SER A 51 -4.99 -8.62 1.41
C SER A 51 -4.02 -8.88 0.25
N SER A 52 -2.89 -9.55 0.53
CA SER A 52 -1.91 -9.90 -0.50
C SER A 52 -2.45 -11.03 -1.37
N GLY A 53 -3.02 -12.07 -0.75
CA GLY A 53 -3.63 -13.20 -1.46
C GLY A 53 -4.79 -12.78 -2.37
N ARG A 54 -5.65 -11.87 -1.92
CA ARG A 54 -6.74 -11.29 -2.74
C ARG A 54 -6.20 -10.54 -3.95
N GLN A 55 -5.20 -9.67 -3.76
CA GLN A 55 -4.55 -8.95 -4.87
C GLN A 55 -3.95 -9.89 -5.90
N MET A 56 -3.26 -10.94 -5.45
CA MET A 56 -2.65 -11.93 -6.33
C MET A 56 -3.69 -12.73 -7.12
N ARG A 57 -4.83 -13.09 -6.50
CA ARG A 57 -5.95 -13.76 -7.17
C ARG A 57 -6.58 -12.88 -8.25
N ALA A 58 -6.81 -11.60 -7.95
CA ALA A 58 -7.33 -10.64 -8.92
C ALA A 58 -6.37 -10.46 -10.11
N GLY A 59 -5.08 -10.31 -9.86
CA GLY A 59 -4.06 -10.22 -10.91
C GLY A 59 -3.96 -11.50 -11.75
N LEU A 60 -4.07 -12.68 -11.13
CA LEU A 60 -4.14 -13.97 -11.85
C LEU A 60 -5.39 -14.07 -12.72
N ALA A 61 -6.55 -13.62 -12.23
CA ALA A 61 -7.80 -13.62 -13.00
C ALA A 61 -7.68 -12.68 -14.21
N ALA A 62 -7.15 -11.47 -14.02
CA ALA A 62 -6.89 -10.53 -15.11
C ALA A 62 -5.91 -11.11 -16.15
N ALA A 63 -4.86 -11.80 -15.70
CA ALA A 63 -3.91 -12.47 -16.60
C ALA A 63 -4.56 -13.58 -17.43
N LYS A 64 -5.47 -14.36 -16.82
CA LYS A 64 -6.23 -15.41 -17.52
C LYS A 64 -7.17 -14.82 -18.57
N ASN A 65 -7.89 -13.75 -18.23
CA ASN A 65 -8.82 -13.08 -19.15
C ASN A 65 -8.13 -12.54 -20.41
N LEU A 66 -6.85 -12.17 -20.31
CA LEU A 66 -6.00 -11.74 -21.44
C LEU A 66 -5.30 -12.90 -22.18
N GLY A 67 -5.72 -14.15 -21.96
CA GLY A 67 -5.15 -15.33 -22.63
C GLY A 67 -3.74 -15.70 -22.12
N GLY A 68 -3.32 -15.21 -20.95
CA GLY A 68 -2.06 -15.59 -20.33
C GLY A 68 -2.13 -16.93 -19.61
N GLY A 69 -1.48 -17.96 -20.17
CA GLY A 69 -1.19 -19.20 -19.43
C GLY A 69 -0.39 -18.93 -18.16
N GLN A 70 -0.64 -19.71 -17.10
CA GLN A 70 -0.07 -19.50 -15.76
C GLN A 70 1.47 -19.68 -15.68
N SER A 71 2.07 -20.33 -16.67
CA SER A 71 3.41 -20.95 -16.58
C SER A 71 4.59 -19.95 -16.60
N SER A 72 4.38 -18.65 -16.81
CA SER A 72 5.48 -17.66 -16.87
C SER A 72 5.19 -16.35 -16.11
N LEU A 73 4.27 -16.36 -15.13
CA LEU A 73 3.92 -15.18 -14.34
C LEU A 73 4.83 -15.03 -13.11
N LYS A 74 5.67 -13.99 -13.11
CA LYS A 74 6.45 -13.60 -11.93
C LYS A 74 5.54 -12.92 -10.91
N ARG A 75 5.52 -13.42 -9.68
CA ARG A 75 4.76 -12.82 -8.57
C ARG A 75 5.67 -11.88 -7.79
N VAL A 76 5.28 -10.62 -7.66
CA VAL A 76 6.03 -9.61 -6.92
C VAL A 76 5.14 -8.96 -5.87
N SER A 77 5.57 -9.06 -4.62
CA SER A 77 4.90 -8.41 -3.49
C SER A 77 5.82 -7.38 -2.85
N GLU A 78 5.30 -6.19 -2.62
CA GLU A 78 6.02 -5.08 -1.99
C GLU A 78 5.26 -4.57 -0.75
N CYS A 79 5.98 -4.34 0.34
CA CYS A 79 5.45 -3.70 1.54
C CYS A 79 5.92 -2.24 1.56
N VAL A 80 5.14 -1.36 0.96
CA VAL A 80 5.46 0.06 0.80
C VAL A 80 4.20 0.91 0.88
N SER A 81 4.33 2.14 1.39
CA SER A 81 3.21 3.06 1.43
C SER A 81 2.83 3.52 0.02
N GLY A 82 1.53 3.53 -0.26
CA GLY A 82 0.97 4.06 -1.51
C GLY A 82 1.06 5.57 -1.68
N MET A 83 1.57 6.27 -0.68
CA MET A 83 1.81 7.72 -0.70
C MET A 83 3.20 8.10 -1.21
N LEU A 84 4.14 7.15 -1.27
CA LEU A 84 5.51 7.46 -1.68
C LEU A 84 5.61 7.68 -3.20
N PRO A 85 6.51 8.55 -3.69
CA PRO A 85 6.77 8.68 -5.13
C PRO A 85 7.28 7.37 -5.74
N LEU A 86 7.19 7.23 -7.08
CA LEU A 86 7.62 6.01 -7.77
C LEU A 86 9.08 5.64 -7.50
N ALA A 87 9.98 6.62 -7.45
CA ALA A 87 11.42 6.42 -7.22
C ALA A 87 11.76 5.72 -5.89
N GLN A 88 10.86 5.78 -4.91
CA GLN A 88 11.06 5.13 -3.60
C GLN A 88 10.49 3.69 -3.57
N ARG A 89 9.83 3.25 -4.65
CA ARG A 89 9.17 1.94 -4.77
C ARG A 89 9.99 1.03 -5.66
N LYS A 90 11.09 0.53 -5.10
CA LYS A 90 12.14 -0.18 -5.84
C LYS A 90 11.60 -1.38 -6.62
N LYS A 91 10.67 -2.16 -6.05
CA LYS A 91 10.16 -3.36 -6.75
C LYS A 91 9.24 -2.96 -7.90
N LEU A 92 8.31 -2.04 -7.68
CA LEU A 92 7.46 -1.52 -8.75
C LEU A 92 8.29 -0.88 -9.86
N GLN A 93 9.27 -0.04 -9.51
CA GLN A 93 10.18 0.57 -10.48
C GLN A 93 10.94 -0.50 -11.27
N SER A 94 11.49 -1.53 -10.63
CA SER A 94 12.16 -2.64 -11.33
C SER A 94 11.25 -3.43 -12.28
N LEU A 95 9.93 -3.48 -12.00
CA LEU A 95 8.96 -4.11 -12.89
C LEU A 95 8.64 -3.24 -14.10
N LEU A 96 8.63 -1.92 -13.91
CA LEU A 96 8.38 -0.97 -15.00
C LEU A 96 9.63 -0.81 -15.87
N ASP A 97 10.83 -0.74 -15.28
CA ASP A 97 12.09 -0.66 -16.01
C ASP A 97 12.49 -1.99 -16.65
N GLY A 98 12.02 -3.11 -16.07
CA GLY A 98 12.27 -4.44 -16.58
C GLY A 98 11.54 -4.71 -17.90
N SER A 99 12.08 -5.62 -18.72
CA SER A 99 11.49 -6.06 -19.99
C SER A 99 10.24 -6.96 -19.83
N TYR A 100 9.30 -6.56 -18.97
CA TYR A 100 8.01 -7.23 -18.81
C TYR A 100 7.03 -6.78 -19.89
N SER A 101 6.30 -7.72 -20.48
CA SER A 101 5.25 -7.39 -21.46
C SER A 101 4.01 -6.83 -20.79
N HIS A 102 3.60 -7.47 -19.68
CA HIS A 102 2.40 -7.13 -18.94
C HIS A 102 2.67 -7.16 -17.44
N VAL A 103 2.17 -6.16 -16.73
CA VAL A 103 2.15 -6.09 -15.27
C VAL A 103 0.69 -6.03 -14.82
N PHE A 104 0.24 -7.09 -14.15
CA PHE A 104 -1.13 -7.21 -13.66
C PHE A 104 -1.22 -6.73 -12.22
N VAL A 105 -2.25 -5.94 -11.93
CA VAL A 105 -2.50 -5.34 -10.61
C VAL A 105 -3.98 -5.44 -10.29
N GLU A 106 -4.35 -5.62 -9.01
CA GLU A 106 -5.76 -5.65 -8.58
C GLU A 106 -6.48 -4.35 -8.96
N SER A 107 -6.01 -3.23 -8.43
CA SER A 107 -6.70 -1.94 -8.49
C SER A 107 -5.71 -0.78 -8.68
N LEU A 108 -6.20 0.37 -9.12
CA LEU A 108 -5.43 1.63 -9.15
C LEU A 108 -4.84 1.95 -7.77
N ARG A 109 -5.53 1.56 -6.69
CA ARG A 109 -5.10 1.80 -5.31
C ARG A 109 -3.80 1.10 -5.00
N ALA A 110 -3.53 -0.06 -5.62
CA ALA A 110 -2.28 -0.79 -5.42
C ALA A 110 -1.11 -0.08 -6.12
N LEU A 111 -1.35 0.62 -7.23
CA LEU A 111 -0.37 1.47 -7.91
C LEU A 111 -0.11 2.79 -7.19
N GLY A 112 -1.10 3.41 -6.55
CA GLY A 112 -0.92 4.70 -5.88
C GLY A 112 -2.12 5.12 -5.04
N ARG A 113 -1.91 6.07 -4.12
CA ARG A 113 -3.00 6.75 -3.38
C ARG A 113 -3.19 8.21 -3.79
N LYS A 114 -2.25 8.75 -4.55
CA LYS A 114 -2.31 10.07 -5.16
C LYS A 114 -2.41 9.92 -6.67
N ALA A 115 -3.15 10.79 -7.32
CA ALA A 115 -3.29 10.81 -8.77
C ALA A 115 -1.93 11.07 -9.44
N THR A 116 -1.11 11.96 -8.88
CA THR A 116 0.25 12.25 -9.40
C THR A 116 1.12 10.99 -9.47
N GLY A 117 1.13 10.18 -8.42
CA GLY A 117 1.90 8.93 -8.39
C GLY A 117 1.38 7.86 -9.35
N ILE A 118 0.09 7.89 -9.70
CA ILE A 118 -0.50 6.98 -10.70
C ILE A 118 -0.07 7.42 -12.11
N GLU A 119 -0.05 8.73 -12.39
CA GLU A 119 0.46 9.25 -13.67
C GLU A 119 1.98 9.04 -13.81
N GLU A 120 2.77 9.15 -12.74
CA GLU A 120 4.20 8.78 -12.75
C GLU A 120 4.41 7.33 -13.20
N VAL A 121 3.58 6.41 -12.69
CA VAL A 121 3.60 4.99 -13.09
C VAL A 121 3.22 4.83 -14.56
N TYR A 122 2.23 5.58 -15.05
CA TYR A 122 1.84 5.54 -16.45
C TYR A 122 2.97 6.02 -17.37
N GLU A 123 3.62 7.13 -17.05
CA GLU A 123 4.73 7.66 -17.83
C GLU A 123 5.93 6.70 -17.82
N ALA A 124 6.23 6.07 -16.68
CA ALA A 124 7.26 5.03 -16.60
C ALA A 124 6.91 3.80 -17.46
N ALA A 125 5.67 3.30 -17.38
CA ALA A 125 5.18 2.19 -18.18
C ALA A 125 5.22 2.50 -19.70
N LYS A 126 4.89 3.74 -20.08
CA LYS A 126 4.96 4.23 -21.46
C LYS A 126 6.39 4.25 -21.99
N LYS A 127 7.34 4.72 -21.19
CA LYS A 127 8.77 4.74 -21.54
C LYS A 127 9.33 3.33 -21.77
N SER A 128 8.97 2.37 -20.92
CA SER A 128 9.45 0.99 -21.03
C SER A 128 8.64 0.09 -21.98
N LYS A 129 7.51 0.59 -22.49
CA LYS A 129 6.56 -0.15 -23.33
C LYS A 129 6.02 -1.39 -22.60
N THR A 130 5.70 -1.24 -21.32
CA THR A 130 5.11 -2.27 -20.47
C THR A 130 3.61 -2.02 -20.31
N ASN A 131 2.77 -2.98 -20.68
CA ASN A 131 1.32 -2.87 -20.50
C ASN A 131 0.95 -3.11 -19.03
N VAL A 132 0.51 -2.07 -18.32
CA VAL A 132 -0.06 -2.23 -16.99
C VAL A 132 -1.55 -2.55 -17.13
N VAL A 133 -1.99 -3.64 -16.54
CA VAL A 133 -3.40 -4.06 -16.57
C VAL A 133 -3.93 -4.04 -15.15
N VAL A 134 -4.92 -3.18 -14.93
CA VAL A 134 -5.64 -3.09 -13.66
C VAL A 134 -6.88 -3.96 -13.75
N ALA A 135 -7.05 -4.91 -12.83
CA ALA A 135 -8.15 -5.88 -12.90
C ALA A 135 -9.52 -5.19 -12.84
N ASP A 136 -9.66 -4.15 -12.00
CA ASP A 136 -10.91 -3.40 -11.88
C ASP A 136 -11.21 -2.52 -13.11
N LEU A 137 -10.16 -2.04 -13.79
CA LEU A 137 -10.24 -1.03 -14.86
C LEU A 137 -9.21 -1.31 -15.97
N PRO A 138 -9.44 -2.32 -16.84
CA PRO A 138 -8.42 -2.86 -17.74
C PRO A 138 -7.98 -1.88 -18.84
N CYS A 139 -8.80 -0.92 -19.24
CA CYS A 139 -8.51 0.04 -20.32
C CYS A 139 -7.74 1.29 -19.87
N VAL A 140 -7.55 1.50 -18.57
CA VAL A 140 -7.04 2.78 -18.03
C VAL A 140 -5.57 3.04 -18.35
N PHE A 141 -4.78 2.00 -18.58
CA PHE A 141 -3.32 2.07 -18.77
C PHE A 141 -2.85 1.73 -20.19
N SER A 142 -3.72 1.90 -21.19
CA SER A 142 -3.37 1.71 -22.60
C SER A 142 -2.17 2.59 -23.02
N LEU A 143 -1.14 1.99 -23.64
CA LEU A 143 0.08 2.69 -24.04
C LEU A 143 -0.17 3.72 -25.17
N SER A 144 -1.11 3.41 -26.06
CA SER A 144 -1.58 4.27 -27.14
C SER A 144 -2.89 4.96 -26.77
N ALA A 145 -2.92 5.61 -25.60
CA ALA A 145 -4.12 6.24 -25.09
C ALA A 145 -4.55 7.41 -25.98
N THR A 146 -5.82 7.43 -26.38
CA THR A 146 -6.47 8.61 -26.94
C THR A 146 -6.55 9.73 -25.89
N PRO A 147 -6.73 11.00 -26.29
CA PRO A 147 -6.94 12.10 -25.33
C PRO A 147 -8.10 11.83 -24.35
N ALA A 148 -9.16 11.16 -24.82
CA ALA A 148 -10.29 10.75 -23.99
C ALA A 148 -9.90 9.70 -22.94
N GLU A 149 -9.13 8.67 -23.32
CA GLU A 149 -8.63 7.65 -22.37
C GLU A 149 -7.64 8.24 -21.36
N ALA A 150 -6.79 9.17 -21.78
CA ALA A 150 -5.89 9.88 -20.89
C ALA A 150 -6.66 10.74 -19.88
N PHE A 151 -7.71 11.42 -20.32
CA PHE A 151 -8.62 12.16 -19.44
C PHE A 151 -9.32 11.20 -18.46
N GLN A 152 -9.89 10.10 -18.95
CA GLN A 152 -10.55 9.10 -18.13
C GLN A 152 -9.62 8.54 -17.05
N ARG A 153 -8.36 8.22 -17.38
CA ARG A 153 -7.38 7.76 -16.38
C ARG A 153 -7.17 8.78 -15.28
N ARG A 154 -6.93 10.04 -15.63
CA ARG A 154 -6.70 11.11 -14.65
C ARG A 154 -7.91 11.34 -13.75
N VAL A 155 -9.11 11.30 -14.32
CA VAL A 155 -10.37 11.39 -13.56
C VAL A 155 -10.49 10.21 -12.59
N MET A 156 -10.27 8.97 -13.05
CA MET A 156 -10.36 7.79 -12.17
C MET A 156 -9.30 7.83 -11.05
N ALA A 157 -8.09 8.28 -11.36
CA ALA A 157 -7.03 8.47 -10.38
C ALA A 157 -7.38 9.55 -9.35
N ALA A 158 -7.98 10.66 -9.77
CA ALA A 158 -8.44 11.73 -8.91
C ALA A 158 -9.61 11.31 -8.02
N VAL A 159 -10.58 10.58 -8.56
CA VAL A 159 -11.72 10.02 -7.80
C VAL A 159 -11.21 9.11 -6.68
N GLN A 160 -10.26 8.24 -6.98
CA GLN A 160 -9.70 7.34 -5.97
C GLN A 160 -8.90 8.07 -4.88
N GLU A 161 -8.19 9.13 -5.24
CA GLU A 161 -7.54 10.01 -4.26
C GLU A 161 -8.58 10.69 -3.36
N PHE A 162 -9.64 11.25 -3.95
CA PHE A 162 -10.74 11.90 -3.25
C PHE A 162 -11.45 10.96 -2.27
N GLU A 163 -11.85 9.76 -2.70
CA GLU A 163 -12.51 8.78 -1.82
C GLU A 163 -11.67 8.47 -0.58
N ARG A 164 -10.37 8.29 -0.78
CA ARG A 164 -9.44 8.06 0.33
C ARG A 164 -9.39 9.26 1.26
N ASP A 165 -9.31 10.48 0.73
CA ASP A 165 -9.22 11.69 1.54
C ASP A 165 -10.51 11.99 2.29
N VAL A 166 -11.67 11.72 1.71
CA VAL A 166 -12.97 11.75 2.42
C VAL A 166 -12.98 10.77 3.59
N ILE A 167 -12.49 9.54 3.40
CA ILE A 167 -12.40 8.56 4.48
C ILE A 167 -11.46 9.05 5.59
N VAL A 168 -10.29 9.61 5.23
CA VAL A 168 -9.34 10.15 6.21
C VAL A 168 -9.93 11.32 6.97
N ASN A 169 -10.61 12.24 6.29
CA ASN A 169 -11.27 13.38 6.90
C ASN A 169 -12.35 12.94 7.90
N ARG A 170 -13.25 12.04 7.50
CA ARG A 170 -14.27 11.47 8.39
C ARG A 170 -13.68 10.77 9.62
N LEU A 171 -12.55 10.08 9.45
CA LEU A 171 -11.85 9.45 10.56
C LEU A 171 -11.26 10.49 11.53
N GLN A 172 -10.68 11.57 11.01
CA GLN A 172 -10.14 12.67 11.83
C GLN A 172 -11.26 13.39 12.59
N GLU A 173 -12.36 13.72 11.93
CA GLU A 173 -13.55 14.31 12.56
C GLU A 173 -14.10 13.40 13.66
N GLY A 174 -14.21 12.10 13.40
CA GLY A 174 -14.65 11.12 14.40
C GLY A 174 -13.70 11.03 15.61
N LEU A 175 -12.38 11.09 15.38
CA LEU A 175 -11.39 11.12 16.46
C LEU A 175 -11.48 12.41 17.28
N GLN A 176 -11.65 13.56 16.63
CA GLN A 176 -11.81 14.85 17.30
C GLN A 176 -13.11 14.92 18.10
N ALA A 177 -14.23 14.48 17.53
CA ALA A 177 -15.52 14.43 18.22
C ALA A 177 -15.45 13.50 19.45
N LYS A 178 -14.78 12.36 19.32
CA LYS A 178 -14.53 11.46 20.45
C LYS A 178 -13.66 12.11 21.52
N ALA A 179 -12.60 12.83 21.14
CA ALA A 179 -11.74 13.54 22.07
C ALA A 179 -12.53 14.62 22.85
N LYS A 180 -13.35 15.43 22.15
CA LYS A 180 -14.24 16.43 22.77
C LYS A 180 -15.21 15.77 23.76
N LYS A 181 -15.88 14.68 23.35
CA LYS A 181 -16.81 13.94 24.22
C LYS A 181 -16.12 13.42 25.49
N LEU A 182 -14.88 12.94 25.40
CA LEU A 182 -14.11 12.48 26.54
C LEU A 182 -13.72 13.62 27.50
N GLN A 183 -13.37 14.79 26.96
CA GLN A 183 -13.11 16.00 27.75
C GLN A 183 -14.37 16.46 28.51
N THR A 184 -15.52 16.55 27.83
CA THR A 184 -16.79 16.98 28.45
C THR A 184 -17.25 16.02 29.55
N GLN A 185 -16.99 14.72 29.42
CA GLN A 185 -17.29 13.73 30.46
C GLN A 185 -16.35 13.78 31.68
N GLY A 186 -15.44 14.76 31.75
CA GLY A 186 -14.41 14.84 32.81
C GLY A 186 -13.44 13.65 32.78
N LYS A 187 -13.47 12.83 31.74
CA LYS A 187 -12.60 11.67 31.54
C LYS A 187 -11.40 12.14 30.73
N ASN A 188 -10.54 12.95 31.34
CA ASN A 188 -9.14 13.18 30.90
C ASN A 188 -8.29 11.91 31.07
N ASN A 189 -8.91 10.75 30.89
CA ASN A 189 -8.27 9.48 30.99
C ASN A 189 -7.63 9.24 29.63
N ASN A 190 -6.29 9.29 29.58
CA ASN A 190 -5.43 8.83 28.49
C ASN A 190 -5.63 7.33 28.20
N LYS A 191 -6.87 6.91 27.94
CA LYS A 191 -7.25 5.57 27.59
C LYS A 191 -7.02 5.39 26.11
N VAL A 192 -5.95 4.69 25.80
CA VAL A 192 -5.66 4.26 24.43
C VAL A 192 -6.47 3.01 24.13
N ASN A 193 -7.29 3.04 23.09
CA ASN A 193 -8.00 1.88 22.53
C ASN A 193 -8.83 1.05 23.54
N GLY A 194 -9.51 1.71 24.47
CA GLY A 194 -10.39 1.02 25.43
C GLY A 194 -9.64 0.20 26.49
N ARG A 195 -8.31 0.30 26.57
CA ARG A 195 -7.55 -0.30 27.67
C ARG A 195 -7.97 0.32 29.00
N LYS A 196 -8.19 -0.53 30.00
CA LYS A 196 -8.45 -0.11 31.38
C LYS A 196 -7.28 0.75 31.87
N SER A 197 -7.58 1.89 32.51
CA SER A 197 -6.55 2.75 33.10
C SER A 197 -5.81 2.03 34.22
N TYR A 198 -4.64 2.54 34.63
CA TYR A 198 -3.88 1.93 35.74
C TYR A 198 -4.71 1.89 37.04
N LEU A 199 -5.45 2.97 37.32
CA LEU A 199 -6.44 3.01 38.40
C LEU A 199 -7.54 1.95 38.26
N GLU A 200 -8.09 1.74 37.06
CA GLU A 200 -9.11 0.71 36.81
C GLU A 200 -8.57 -0.72 36.90
N LYS A 201 -7.26 -0.91 36.66
CA LYS A 201 -6.58 -2.19 36.93
C LYS A 201 -6.47 -2.46 38.42
N LEU A 202 -6.12 -1.45 39.21
CA LEU A 202 -5.96 -1.59 40.66
C LEU A 202 -7.30 -1.69 41.41
N LEU A 203 -8.35 -1.04 40.91
CA LEU A 203 -9.66 -0.95 41.57
C LEU A 203 -10.68 -1.99 41.07
N GLN A 204 -10.25 -2.94 40.24
CA GLN A 204 -11.14 -3.85 39.51
C GLN A 204 -12.03 -4.73 40.41
N ASN A 205 -11.64 -4.93 41.66
CA ASN A 205 -12.34 -5.79 42.63
C ASN A 205 -13.13 -5.02 43.70
N ASP A 206 -13.03 -3.68 43.75
CA ASP A 206 -13.52 -2.84 44.87
C ASP A 206 -14.55 -1.79 44.41
N SER A 207 -15.68 -2.25 43.86
CA SER A 207 -16.72 -1.36 43.30
C SER A 207 -17.43 -0.51 44.36
N ARG A 208 -17.57 -1.00 45.60
CA ARG A 208 -18.40 -0.36 46.65
C ARG A 208 -17.81 0.94 47.22
N ASN A 209 -16.47 1.10 47.21
CA ASN A 209 -15.77 2.26 47.79
C ASN A 209 -14.94 3.06 46.76
N MET A 210 -15.22 2.88 45.47
CA MET A 210 -14.39 3.45 44.40
C MET A 210 -14.39 4.99 44.43
N LYS A 211 -15.55 5.62 44.63
CA LYS A 211 -15.68 7.08 44.64
C LYS A 211 -14.92 7.74 45.80
N SER A 212 -14.96 7.17 47.00
CA SER A 212 -14.25 7.70 48.17
C SER A 212 -12.74 7.55 48.05
N LYS A 213 -12.27 6.39 47.57
CA LYS A 213 -10.84 6.15 47.28
C LYS A 213 -10.31 7.11 46.22
N ILE A 214 -11.06 7.34 45.14
CA ILE A 214 -10.69 8.31 44.09
C ILE A 214 -10.61 9.72 44.69
N LYS A 215 -11.60 10.16 45.47
CA LYS A 215 -11.59 11.50 46.11
C LYS A 215 -10.36 11.70 47.01
N ALA A 216 -10.00 10.69 47.81
CA ALA A 216 -8.82 10.73 48.67
C ALA A 216 -7.51 10.78 47.85
N LEU A 217 -7.41 10.01 46.77
CA LEU A 217 -6.25 10.05 45.87
C LEU A 217 -6.13 11.40 45.15
N THR A 218 -7.24 12.00 44.71
CA THR A 218 -7.24 13.33 44.09
C THR A 218 -6.75 14.40 45.07
N ALA A 219 -7.15 14.32 46.34
CA ALA A 219 -6.65 15.22 47.39
C ALA A 219 -5.13 15.08 47.57
N LEU A 220 -4.62 13.84 47.66
CA LEU A 220 -3.18 13.57 47.75
C LEU A 220 -2.40 14.07 46.52
N CYS A 221 -2.95 13.91 45.32
CA CYS A 221 -2.33 14.45 44.10
C CYS A 221 -2.29 15.98 44.09
N LYS A 222 -3.33 16.65 44.61
CA LYS A 222 -3.35 18.12 44.77
C LYS A 222 -2.32 18.59 45.79
N ASP A 223 -2.24 17.94 46.95
CA ASP A 223 -1.23 18.24 47.98
C ASP A 223 0.19 18.10 47.45
N ARG A 224 0.43 17.08 46.63
CA ARG A 224 1.71 16.88 45.93
C ARG A 224 2.00 17.94 44.87
N LYS A 225 0.99 18.40 44.12
CA LYS A 225 1.14 19.54 43.17
C LYS A 225 1.46 20.84 43.90
N GLN A 226 0.97 21.02 45.13
CA GLN A 226 1.29 22.14 46.01
C GLN A 226 2.67 22.00 46.70
N GLY A 227 3.43 20.95 46.42
CA GLY A 227 4.78 20.76 46.96
C GLY A 227 4.85 20.20 48.39
N LYS A 228 3.73 19.77 48.98
CA LYS A 228 3.71 19.25 50.36
C LYS A 228 4.54 17.97 50.55
N PHE A 229 4.73 17.19 49.48
CA PHE A 229 5.57 15.99 49.49
C PHE A 229 5.95 15.53 48.07
N GLY A 230 6.99 14.70 47.97
CA GLY A 230 7.48 14.12 46.71
C GLY A 230 6.77 12.83 46.27
N PHE A 231 7.10 12.33 45.06
CA PHE A 231 6.45 11.14 44.48
C PHE A 231 6.66 9.85 45.28
N ARG A 232 7.75 9.71 46.04
CA ARG A 232 7.98 8.54 46.90
C ARG A 232 6.97 8.47 48.04
N GLU A 233 6.71 9.60 48.69
CA GLU A 233 5.70 9.69 49.74
C GLU A 233 4.28 9.57 49.19
N LEU A 234 4.02 10.11 48.00
CA LEU A 234 2.75 9.91 47.29
C LEU A 234 2.48 8.41 47.09
N ALA A 235 3.49 7.64 46.67
CA ALA A 235 3.35 6.20 46.46
C ALA A 235 2.98 5.46 47.77
N VAL A 236 3.62 5.81 48.89
CA VAL A 236 3.32 5.22 50.20
C VAL A 236 1.90 5.57 50.66
N LYS A 237 1.51 6.84 50.55
CA LYS A 237 0.16 7.31 50.93
C LYS A 237 -0.92 6.70 50.03
N ALA A 238 -0.70 6.63 48.73
CA ALA A 238 -1.62 6.02 47.77
C ALA A 238 -1.75 4.50 47.97
N THR A 239 -0.67 3.79 48.31
CA THR A 239 -0.69 2.36 48.66
C THR A 239 -1.62 2.09 49.84
N LYS A 240 -1.59 2.96 50.87
CA LYS A 240 -2.51 2.87 52.02
C LYS A 240 -3.96 3.08 51.63
N VAL A 241 -4.25 4.12 50.84
CA VAL A 241 -5.63 4.44 50.39
C VAL A 241 -6.22 3.32 49.52
N LEU A 242 -5.38 2.68 48.70
CA LEU A 242 -5.79 1.57 47.84
C LEU A 242 -5.76 0.21 48.53
N ALA A 243 -5.35 0.13 49.81
CA ALA A 243 -5.18 -1.12 50.56
C ALA A 243 -4.29 -2.16 49.84
N LEU A 244 -3.21 -1.69 49.20
CA LEU A 244 -2.25 -2.55 48.50
C LEU A 244 -1.14 -3.03 49.46
N LYS A 245 -0.46 -4.13 49.10
CA LYS A 245 0.73 -4.60 49.85
C LYS A 245 1.78 -3.48 49.94
N LYS A 246 2.46 -3.37 51.08
CA LYS A 246 3.52 -2.36 51.30
C LYS A 246 4.59 -2.49 50.22
N GLY A 247 4.86 -1.39 49.50
CA GLY A 247 5.82 -1.36 48.39
C GLY A 247 5.25 -1.76 47.01
N ALA A 248 3.96 -2.10 46.90
CA ALA A 248 3.34 -2.48 45.63
C ALA A 248 3.26 -1.31 44.62
N MET A 249 3.29 -0.06 45.08
CA MET A 249 3.33 1.13 44.22
C MET A 249 4.71 1.76 44.26
N GLY A 250 5.42 1.72 43.11
CA GLY A 250 6.68 2.42 42.92
C GLY A 250 6.50 3.90 42.55
N LYS A 251 7.62 4.63 42.45
CA LYS A 251 7.65 6.05 42.05
C LYS A 251 6.97 6.27 40.71
N ASP A 252 7.24 5.43 39.71
CA ASP A 252 6.70 5.60 38.35
C ASP A 252 5.20 5.32 38.28
N ALA A 253 4.72 4.39 39.11
CA ALA A 253 3.29 4.15 39.27
C ALA A 253 2.58 5.35 39.92
N ALA A 254 3.20 5.99 40.91
CA ALA A 254 2.68 7.21 41.54
C ALA A 254 2.70 8.43 40.59
N VAL A 255 3.73 8.56 39.74
CA VAL A 255 3.76 9.55 38.65
C VAL A 255 2.59 9.34 37.70
N THR A 256 2.41 8.10 37.23
CA THR A 256 1.32 7.72 36.31
C THR A 256 -0.06 7.99 36.94
N LEU A 257 -0.23 7.69 38.23
CA LEU A 257 -1.47 7.95 38.97
C LEU A 257 -1.74 9.46 39.11
N SER A 258 -0.72 10.26 39.40
CA SER A 258 -0.82 11.73 39.49
C SER A 258 -1.09 12.40 38.15
N GLN A 259 -0.82 11.75 37.02
CA GLN A 259 -1.17 12.24 35.68
C GLN A 259 -2.60 11.85 35.29
N GLN A 260 -3.15 10.78 35.88
CA GLN A 260 -4.52 10.33 35.64
C GLN A 260 -5.57 11.09 36.48
N LEU A 261 -5.16 11.79 37.54
CA LEU A 261 -6.00 12.51 38.50
C LEU A 261 -5.65 14.02 38.58
#